data_AF-A0A2W5G777-F1
#
_entry.id   AF-A0A2W5G777-F1
#
_cell.length_a   1.000
_cell.length_b   1.000
_cell.length_c   1.000
_cell.angle_alpha   90.00
_cell.angle_beta   90.00
_cell.angle_gamma   90.00
#
_symmetry.space_group_name_H-M   'P 1'
#
loop_
_entity.id
_entity.type
_entity.pdbx_description
1 polymer ?
#
loop_
_entity_poly.entity_id
_entity_poly.type
_entity_poly.pdbx_seq_one_letter_code
_entity_poly.pdbx_strand_id
1 'polypeptide(L)'
;IQIPQEELDEVFSNMPDLEEEEEEWNRYGISGGDNGFAQGVTYDELSSVGALLQKENLEQSQKETAVAIVQKLQGTELFSLLENSIEGASRKIAELLDSTLSSESDDGSSNLRKSDLGDFDIGEFV
;
A
#
# COMPACT_ATOMS: atom_id res chain seq x y z
N ILE A 1 -41.89 -21.13 4.18
CA ILE A 1 -41.07 -21.26 5.40
C ILE A 1 -41.01 -19.87 6.01
N GLN A 2 -41.73 -19.65 7.12
CA GLN A 2 -41.68 -18.40 7.89
C GLN A 2 -40.55 -18.55 8.90
N ILE A 3 -39.65 -17.57 8.94
CA ILE A 3 -38.60 -17.49 9.95
C ILE A 3 -39.32 -17.16 11.28
N PRO A 4 -39.10 -17.93 12.37
CA PRO A 4 -39.65 -17.58 13.67
C PRO A 4 -39.09 -16.21 14.08
N GLN A 5 -39.94 -15.29 14.53
CA GLN A 5 -39.47 -14.07 15.18
C GLN A 5 -39.01 -14.46 16.59
N GLU A 6 -37.73 -14.77 16.74
CA GLU A 6 -37.09 -14.83 18.05
C GLU A 6 -37.06 -13.41 18.64
N GLU A 7 -37.45 -13.28 19.91
CA GLU A 7 -37.25 -12.03 20.64
C GLU A 7 -35.74 -11.83 20.81
N LEU A 8 -35.24 -10.67 20.36
CA LEU A 8 -33.84 -10.31 20.54
C LEU A 8 -33.53 -10.32 22.04
N ASP A 9 -32.48 -11.06 22.44
CA ASP A 9 -32.00 -11.12 23.83
C ASP A 9 -31.83 -9.69 24.41
N GLU A 10 -32.02 -9.50 25.72
CA GLU A 10 -31.99 -8.17 26.36
C GLU A 10 -30.68 -7.40 26.07
N VAL A 11 -29.60 -8.12 25.78
CA VAL A 11 -28.30 -7.62 25.32
C VAL A 11 -28.40 -6.81 24.01
N PHE A 12 -29.28 -7.19 23.09
CA PHE A 12 -29.49 -6.51 21.80
C PHE A 12 -30.64 -5.49 21.85
N SER A 13 -31.37 -5.41 22.96
CA SER A 13 -32.48 -4.46 23.13
C SER A 13 -32.01 -3.04 23.49
N ASN A 14 -30.76 -2.90 23.96
CA ASN A 14 -30.14 -1.59 24.19
C ASN A 14 -29.36 -1.19 22.94
N MET A 15 -29.97 -0.35 22.11
CA MET A 15 -29.20 0.33 21.06
C MET A 15 -28.17 1.23 21.77
N PRO A 16 -26.86 1.00 21.58
CA PRO A 16 -25.84 1.81 22.23
C PRO A 16 -25.98 3.26 21.78
N ASP A 17 -25.69 4.19 22.69
CA ASP A 17 -25.64 5.60 22.37
C ASP A 17 -24.40 5.89 21.52
N LEU A 18 -24.62 6.04 20.21
CA LEU A 18 -23.54 6.27 19.25
C LEU A 18 -22.94 7.68 19.39
N GLU A 19 -23.64 8.61 20.03
CA GLU A 19 -23.22 10.01 20.19
C GLU A 19 -22.11 10.11 21.25
N GLU A 20 -22.23 9.38 22.37
CA GLU A 20 -21.18 9.26 23.39
C GLU A 20 -19.94 8.56 22.82
N GLU A 21 -20.13 7.51 22.01
CA GLU A 21 -19.02 6.82 21.35
C GLU A 21 -18.28 7.76 20.39
N GLU A 22 -19.00 8.50 19.54
CA GLU A 22 -18.42 9.49 18.62
C GLU A 22 -17.62 10.57 19.38
N GLU A 23 -18.10 11.04 20.54
CA GLU A 23 -17.37 11.96 21.41
C GLU A 23 -16.09 11.33 21.98
N GLU A 24 -16.10 10.06 22.37
CA GLU A 24 -14.89 9.33 22.79
C GLU A 24 -13.89 9.15 21.64
N TRP A 25 -14.36 8.75 20.46
CA TRP A 25 -13.54 8.65 19.25
C TRP A 25 -12.91 9.99 18.88
N ASN A 26 -13.64 11.10 19.04
CA ASN A 26 -13.12 12.45 18.80
C ASN A 26 -12.07 12.87 19.85
N ARG A 27 -12.20 12.38 21.10
CA ARG A 27 -11.27 12.67 22.20
C ARG A 27 -9.90 12.01 22.02
N TYR A 28 -9.88 10.80 21.45
CA TYR A 28 -8.66 10.04 21.14
C TYR A 28 -8.24 10.14 19.66
N GLY A 29 -9.09 10.70 18.82
CA GLY A 29 -8.82 10.98 17.43
C GLY A 29 -7.59 11.86 17.32
N ILE A 30 -6.61 11.42 16.54
CA ILE A 30 -5.40 12.18 16.26
C ILE A 30 -5.84 13.43 15.47
N SER A 31 -6.05 14.55 16.18
CA SER A 31 -6.46 15.84 15.61
C SER A 31 -5.38 16.52 14.76
N GLY A 32 -4.23 15.88 14.61
CA GLY A 32 -3.18 16.32 13.71
C GLY A 32 -3.58 15.99 12.28
N GLY A 33 -3.72 17.02 11.44
CA GLY A 33 -3.83 16.90 9.98
C GLY A 33 -2.59 16.33 9.29
N ASP A 34 -1.82 15.51 10.01
CA ASP A 34 -0.88 14.58 9.40
C ASP A 34 -1.71 13.34 9.04
N ASN A 35 -2.25 13.35 7.81
CA ASN A 35 -2.86 12.20 7.18
C ASN A 35 -1.76 11.19 6.83
N GLY A 36 -0.85 10.91 7.78
CA GLY A 36 0.44 10.30 7.57
C GLY A 36 0.25 9.05 6.75
N PHE A 37 0.62 9.14 5.46
CA PHE A 37 0.44 8.22 4.34
C PHE A 37 -0.18 6.86 4.66
N ALA A 38 -1.36 6.83 5.28
CA ALA A 38 -2.02 5.60 5.70
C ALA A 38 -2.71 5.04 4.45
N GLN A 39 -1.88 4.66 3.48
CA GLN A 39 -2.27 4.12 2.22
C GLN A 39 -2.64 2.66 2.48
N GLY A 40 -3.89 2.45 2.90
CA GLY A 40 -4.43 1.12 3.09
C GLY A 40 -4.45 0.33 1.78
N VAL A 41 -4.42 -0.99 1.93
CA VAL A 41 -4.79 -1.94 0.88
C VAL A 41 -6.04 -2.70 1.31
N THR A 42 -6.91 -3.03 0.35
CA THR A 42 -8.06 -3.88 0.63
C THR A 42 -7.60 -5.33 0.81
N TYR A 43 -8.45 -6.14 1.45
CA TYR A 43 -8.20 -7.58 1.56
C TYR A 43 -8.00 -8.24 0.20
N ASP A 44 -8.80 -7.85 -0.79
CA ASP A 44 -8.71 -8.40 -2.15
C ASP A 44 -7.40 -8.02 -2.84
N GLU A 45 -6.91 -6.78 -2.65
CA GLU A 45 -5.58 -6.36 -3.13
C GLU A 45 -4.47 -7.20 -2.50
N LEU A 46 -4.50 -7.37 -1.17
CA LEU A 46 -3.49 -8.14 -0.42
C LEU A 46 -3.49 -9.63 -0.82
N SER A 47 -4.69 -10.21 -0.93
CA SER A 47 -4.86 -11.61 -1.34
C SER A 47 -4.38 -11.83 -2.78
N SER A 48 -4.71 -10.88 -3.67
CA SER A 48 -4.28 -10.93 -5.07
C SER A 48 -2.77 -10.86 -5.20
N VAL A 49 -2.10 -9.92 -4.54
CA VAL A 49 -0.63 -9.80 -4.63
C VAL A 49 0.07 -11.04 -4.06
N GLY A 50 -0.45 -11.61 -2.96
CA GLY A 50 0.05 -12.86 -2.42
C GLY A 50 -0.04 -14.02 -3.42
N ALA A 51 -1.16 -14.16 -4.12
CA ALA A 51 -1.33 -15.17 -5.16
C ALA A 51 -0.44 -14.92 -6.39
N LEU A 52 -0.24 -13.65 -6.77
CA LEU A 52 0.63 -13.27 -7.88
C LEU A 52 2.11 -13.58 -7.57
N LEU A 53 2.58 -13.31 -6.36
CA LEU A 53 3.95 -13.64 -5.95
C LEU A 53 4.22 -15.16 -5.90
N GLN A 54 3.19 -16.00 -5.83
CA GLN A 54 3.35 -17.46 -5.91
C GLN A 54 3.43 -17.98 -7.35
N LYS A 55 2.96 -17.21 -8.34
CA LYS A 55 3.08 -17.60 -9.76
C LYS A 55 4.51 -17.41 -10.25
N GLU A 56 4.98 -18.32 -11.10
CA GLU A 56 6.31 -18.22 -11.73
C GLU A 56 6.34 -17.15 -12.83
N ASN A 57 5.25 -17.02 -13.60
CA ASN A 57 5.14 -16.07 -14.70
C ASN A 57 3.91 -15.20 -14.54
N LEU A 58 4.12 -13.89 -14.62
CA LEU A 58 3.10 -12.86 -14.50
C LEU A 58 2.90 -12.18 -15.84
N GLU A 59 1.63 -11.97 -16.22
CA GLU A 59 1.29 -11.11 -17.35
C GLU A 59 1.61 -9.65 -17.02
N GLN A 60 1.80 -8.81 -18.04
CA GLN A 60 2.19 -7.40 -17.85
C GLN A 60 1.19 -6.63 -16.96
N SER A 61 -0.12 -6.81 -17.19
CA SER A 61 -1.18 -6.20 -16.38
C SER A 61 -1.16 -6.64 -14.91
N GLN A 62 -0.80 -7.90 -14.66
CA GLN A 62 -0.67 -8.46 -13.32
C GLN A 62 0.57 -7.91 -12.61
N LYS A 63 1.68 -7.72 -13.34
CA LYS A 63 2.89 -7.10 -12.79
C LYS A 63 2.62 -5.67 -12.35
N GLU A 64 1.99 -4.87 -13.20
CA GLU A 64 1.63 -3.48 -12.88
C GLU A 64 0.74 -3.39 -11.63
N THR A 65 -0.27 -4.27 -11.53
CA THR A 65 -1.15 -4.35 -10.36
C THR A 65 -0.37 -4.76 -9.11
N ALA A 66 0.48 -5.78 -9.20
CA ALA A 66 1.30 -6.24 -8.09
C ALA A 66 2.26 -5.15 -7.60
N VAL A 67 2.89 -4.41 -8.52
CA VAL A 67 3.81 -3.31 -8.21
C VAL A 67 3.07 -2.20 -7.46
N ALA A 68 1.92 -1.77 -7.97
CA ALA A 68 1.13 -0.73 -7.32
C ALA A 68 0.75 -1.11 -5.88
N ILE A 69 0.34 -2.35 -5.64
CA ILE A 69 -0.03 -2.84 -4.31
C ILE A 69 1.21 -2.97 -3.40
N VAL A 70 2.32 -3.51 -3.92
CA VAL A 70 3.59 -3.61 -3.18
C VAL A 70 4.10 -2.24 -2.74
N GLN A 71 4.04 -1.24 -3.62
CA GLN A 71 4.43 0.13 -3.30
C GLN A 71 3.54 0.73 -2.21
N LYS A 72 2.22 0.48 -2.25
CA LYS A 72 1.29 0.88 -1.18
C LYS A 72 1.61 0.20 0.16
N LEU A 73 2.08 -1.05 0.12
CA LEU A 73 2.44 -1.82 1.31
C LEU A 73 3.80 -1.43 1.90
N GLN A 74 4.70 -0.84 1.12
CA GLN A 74 6.06 -0.53 1.56
C GLN A 74 6.04 0.32 2.85
N GLY A 75 6.79 -0.10 3.86
CA GLY A 75 6.86 0.59 5.15
C GLY A 75 5.73 0.25 6.12
N THR A 76 4.84 -0.68 5.76
CA THR A 76 3.80 -1.21 6.67
C THR A 76 4.21 -2.55 7.28
N GLU A 77 3.60 -2.92 8.41
CA GLU A 77 3.77 -4.26 9.01
C GLU A 77 3.27 -5.37 8.08
N LEU A 78 2.24 -5.09 7.27
CA LEU A 78 1.70 -6.03 6.29
C LEU A 78 2.72 -6.44 5.23
N PHE A 79 3.62 -5.54 4.85
CA PHE A 79 4.73 -5.88 3.94
C PHE A 79 5.67 -6.92 4.56
N SER A 80 6.04 -6.73 5.82
CA SER A 80 6.90 -7.68 6.54
C SER A 80 6.21 -9.05 6.69
N LEU A 81 4.90 -9.07 6.94
CA LEU A 81 4.14 -10.31 7.00
C LEU A 81 4.06 -10.99 5.63
N LEU A 82 3.84 -10.23 4.56
CA LEU A 82 3.82 -10.76 3.20
C LEU A 82 5.17 -11.41 2.84
N GLU A 83 6.29 -10.75 3.14
CA GLU A 83 7.64 -11.28 2.91
C GLU A 83 7.90 -12.59 3.66
N ASN A 84 7.44 -12.71 4.91
CA ASN A 84 7.62 -13.91 5.72
C ASN A 84 6.62 -15.03 5.39
N SER A 85 5.50 -14.70 4.75
CA SER A 85 4.43 -15.67 4.45
C SER A 85 4.73 -16.57 3.25
N ILE A 86 5.59 -16.12 2.33
CA ILE A 86 5.90 -16.81 1.08
C ILE A 86 7.42 -16.96 0.95
N GLU A 87 7.89 -18.17 0.71
CA GLU A 87 9.32 -18.43 0.53
C GLU A 87 9.88 -17.63 -0.66
N GLY A 88 10.93 -16.86 -0.39
CA GLY A 88 11.58 -16.02 -1.39
C GLY A 88 10.75 -14.81 -1.83
N ALA A 89 9.68 -14.42 -1.13
CA ALA A 89 8.88 -13.25 -1.48
C ALA A 89 9.72 -11.98 -1.62
N SER A 90 10.66 -11.70 -0.71
CA SER A 90 11.56 -10.54 -0.82
C SER A 90 12.30 -10.51 -2.15
N ARG A 91 12.80 -11.65 -2.62
CA ARG A 91 13.50 -11.76 -3.91
C ARG A 91 12.54 -11.52 -5.08
N LYS A 92 11.36 -12.14 -5.05
CA LYS A 92 10.35 -11.98 -6.10
C LYS A 92 9.82 -10.55 -6.19
N ILE A 93 9.64 -9.90 -5.04
CA ILE A 93 9.25 -8.49 -4.94
C ILE A 93 10.36 -7.60 -5.52
N ALA A 94 11.63 -7.86 -5.20
CA ALA A 94 12.74 -7.13 -5.77
C ALA A 94 12.83 -7.31 -7.30
N GLU A 95 12.71 -8.53 -7.81
CA GLU A 95 12.69 -8.82 -9.26
C GLU A 95 11.49 -8.13 -9.96
N LEU A 96 10.33 -8.10 -9.30
CA LEU A 96 9.13 -7.42 -9.78
C LEU A 96 9.35 -5.89 -9.88
N LEU A 97 9.89 -5.27 -8.85
CA LEU A 97 10.15 -3.83 -8.80
C LEU A 97 11.29 -3.41 -9.75
N ASP A 98 12.33 -4.22 -9.88
CA ASP A 98 13.43 -3.94 -10.82
C ASP A 98 12.94 -3.92 -12.28
N SER A 99 11.97 -4.79 -12.61
CA SER A 99 11.38 -4.83 -13.95
C SER A 99 10.58 -3.58 -14.32
N THR A 100 10.18 -2.74 -13.34
CA THR A 100 9.51 -1.46 -13.60
C THR A 100 10.46 -0.26 -13.63
N LEU A 101 11.67 -0.37 -13.10
CA LEU A 101 12.68 0.69 -13.16
C LEU A 101 13.25 0.90 -14.57
N SER A 102 13.14 -0.10 -15.44
CA SER A 102 13.66 -0.04 -16.83
C SER A 102 12.86 0.89 -17.76
N SER A 103 11.66 1.35 -17.38
CA SER A 103 10.89 2.31 -18.17
C SER A 103 11.22 3.76 -17.88
N GLU A 104 12.05 4.07 -16.87
CA GLU A 104 12.65 5.39 -16.70
C GLU A 104 13.91 5.49 -17.58
N SER A 105 13.73 5.26 -18.87
CA SER A 105 14.74 5.59 -19.87
C SER A 105 14.62 7.07 -20.21
N ASP A 106 15.56 7.85 -19.65
CA ASP A 106 16.12 9.06 -20.26
C ASP A 106 15.30 10.37 -20.32
N ASP A 107 14.37 10.64 -19.40
CA ASP A 107 13.80 12.01 -19.25
C ASP A 107 14.38 12.81 -18.07
N GLY A 108 15.44 12.29 -17.45
CA GLY A 108 16.28 13.04 -16.52
C GLY A 108 17.07 14.14 -17.25
N SER A 109 16.49 15.34 -17.29
CA SER A 109 17.08 16.65 -17.61
C SER A 109 18.57 16.62 -18.00
N SER A 110 18.83 16.98 -19.26
CA SER A 110 20.13 17.01 -19.94
C SER A 110 21.20 17.94 -19.35
N ASN A 111 21.00 18.54 -18.18
CA ASN A 111 21.99 19.41 -17.53
C ASN A 111 23.01 18.64 -16.67
N LEU A 112 22.67 17.44 -16.17
CA LEU A 112 23.56 16.65 -15.30
C LEU A 112 24.48 15.68 -16.08
N ARG A 113 24.20 15.43 -17.35
CA ARG A 113 24.96 14.52 -18.23
C ARG A 113 25.95 15.25 -19.14
N LYS A 114 26.48 16.41 -18.73
CA LYS A 114 27.64 16.99 -19.42
C LYS A 114 28.85 16.09 -19.15
N SER A 115 29.36 15.46 -20.21
CA SER A 115 30.56 14.62 -20.18
C SER A 115 31.84 15.42 -19.88
N ASP A 116 31.74 16.75 -19.87
CA ASP A 116 32.83 17.67 -19.59
C ASP A 116 32.65 18.26 -18.19
N LEU A 117 33.49 17.84 -17.24
CA LEU A 117 33.45 18.25 -15.83
C LEU A 117 33.71 19.76 -15.64
N GLY A 118 34.13 20.47 -16.68
CA GLY A 118 34.43 21.91 -16.65
C GLY A 118 33.22 22.84 -16.77
N ASP A 119 32.03 22.32 -17.07
CA ASP A 119 30.82 23.10 -17.37
C ASP A 119 29.69 22.86 -16.34
N PHE A 120 30.05 22.42 -15.13
CA PHE A 120 29.17 22.30 -13.98
C PHE A 120 28.97 23.66 -13.33
N ASP A 121 27.74 24.21 -13.40
CA ASP A 121 27.37 25.48 -12.74
C ASP A 121 26.46 25.20 -11.53
N ILE A 122 27.00 25.40 -10.33
CA ILE A 122 26.25 25.24 -9.07
C ILE A 122 25.18 26.34 -8.88
N GLY A 123 25.28 27.46 -9.61
CA GLY A 123 24.31 28.55 -9.56
C GLY A 123 22.93 28.20 -10.13
N GLU A 124 22.82 27.12 -10.91
CA GLU A 124 21.55 26.62 -11.46
C GLU A 124 20.67 25.93 -10.39
N PHE A 125 21.24 25.60 -9.23
CA PHE A 125 20.59 24.77 -8.20
C PHE A 125 20.31 25.49 -6.88
N VAL A 126 20.48 26.82 -6.81
CA VAL A 126 20.29 27.64 -5.59
C VAL A 126 19.22 28.71 -5.76
#